data_AF-A0A946P363-F1
#
_entry.id   AF-A0A946P363-F1
#
_cell.length_a   1.000
_cell.length_b   1.000
_cell.length_c   1.000
_cell.angle_alpha   90.00
_cell.angle_beta   90.00
_cell.angle_gamma   90.00
#
_symmetry.space_group_name_H-M   'P 1'
#
loop_
_entity.id
_entity.type
_entity.pdbx_description
1 polymer ?
#
loop_
_entity_poly.entity_id
_entity_poly.type
_entity_poly.pdbx_seq_one_letter_code
_entity_poly.pdbx_strand_id
1 'polypeptide(L)'
;MSKETKYILKSYISEVLYPIENYPRNLFPDLENIVYGVLCTKIKKIPQFEKISSKISAKKLQRIASQFVSLHELIKHNPHDVVLIFRHYIYRYIHYTHGYKNEVDDINQEVLKAFLTEKIHRIKNNYRRDFKKNENFLSYFTTVLHNTYIEVLRKQKLTIIINSKVEVEKIEMENIRTNNLLAGIEIKREISNFEKIISMYYRKWPVLLLGLLLHSRIRIDIDFLNEVFPNLNEIDREFLLSNYSDSTIDEIFIKISPIFDKFESENFLPSSYLRRTHRFEKEIIHKMNLINNSEMYDTEILKALIEVYMEKYTEKVLSLKLTRGPQK
;
A
#
# COMPACT_ATOMS: atom_id res chain seq x y z
N MET A 1 -15.22 -34.98 6.63
CA MET A 1 -13.93 -34.33 6.97
C MET A 1 -13.90 -33.90 8.45
N SER A 2 -12.83 -34.21 9.20
CA SER A 2 -12.69 -33.88 10.63
C SER A 2 -12.54 -32.37 10.88
N LYS A 3 -12.85 -31.90 12.11
CA LYS A 3 -12.70 -30.49 12.50
C LYS A 3 -11.27 -29.98 12.32
N GLU A 4 -10.28 -30.80 12.67
CA GLU A 4 -8.86 -30.49 12.55
C GLU A 4 -8.42 -30.32 11.09
N THR A 5 -8.80 -31.24 10.20
CA THR A 5 -8.51 -31.11 8.76
C THR A 5 -9.16 -29.86 8.18
N LYS A 6 -10.40 -29.54 8.59
CA LYS A 6 -11.08 -28.30 8.16
C LYS A 6 -10.31 -27.05 8.60
N TYR A 7 -9.82 -27.02 9.84
CA TYR A 7 -9.04 -25.91 10.38
C TYR A 7 -7.75 -25.71 9.58
N ILE A 8 -6.95 -26.77 9.41
CA ILE A 8 -5.67 -26.72 8.67
C ILE A 8 -5.87 -26.16 7.25
N LEU A 9 -6.89 -26.63 6.54
CA LEU A 9 -7.17 -26.17 5.17
C LEU A 9 -7.65 -24.72 5.13
N LYS A 10 -8.54 -24.31 6.05
CA LYS A 10 -9.02 -22.92 6.11
C LYS A 10 -7.91 -21.95 6.47
N SER A 11 -7.13 -22.22 7.52
CA SER A 11 -5.99 -21.39 7.92
C SER A 11 -4.97 -21.26 6.79
N TYR A 12 -4.64 -22.35 6.10
CA TYR A 12 -3.72 -22.28 4.97
C TYR A 12 -4.24 -21.43 3.80
N ILE A 13 -5.55 -21.52 3.51
CA ILE A 13 -6.19 -20.68 2.49
C ILE A 13 -6.11 -19.20 2.90
N SER A 14 -6.47 -18.87 4.14
CA SER A 14 -6.56 -17.48 4.60
C SER A 14 -5.22 -16.82 4.87
N GLU A 15 -4.23 -17.57 5.33
CA GLU A 15 -2.92 -17.03 5.78
C GLU A 15 -1.84 -17.14 4.70
N VAL A 16 -1.94 -18.12 3.79
CA VAL A 16 -0.86 -18.40 2.82
C VAL A 16 -1.31 -18.17 1.38
N LEU A 17 -2.44 -18.74 0.97
CA LEU A 17 -2.88 -18.59 -0.43
C LEU A 17 -3.52 -17.22 -0.70
N TYR A 18 -4.28 -16.71 0.26
CA TYR A 18 -5.00 -15.44 0.16
C TYR A 18 -4.84 -14.59 1.44
N PRO A 19 -3.58 -14.23 1.77
CA PRO A 19 -3.26 -13.44 2.95
C PRO A 19 -4.01 -12.11 2.94
N ILE A 20 -4.41 -11.63 4.12
CA ILE A 20 -5.27 -10.45 4.27
C ILE A 20 -4.61 -9.18 3.73
N GLU A 21 -3.29 -9.14 3.74
CA GLU A 21 -2.45 -8.08 3.19
C GLU A 21 -2.68 -7.89 1.68
N ASN A 22 -2.96 -8.97 0.97
CA ASN A 22 -3.19 -8.97 -0.47
C ASN A 22 -4.68 -9.11 -0.84
N TYR A 23 -5.47 -9.72 0.04
CA TYR A 23 -6.90 -10.01 -0.17
C TYR A 23 -7.74 -9.58 1.05
N PRO A 24 -7.85 -8.26 1.30
CA PRO A 24 -8.58 -7.77 2.45
C PRO A 24 -10.08 -8.11 2.34
N ARG A 25 -10.66 -8.61 3.44
CA ARG A 25 -12.01 -9.21 3.42
C ARG A 25 -13.14 -8.21 3.15
N ASN A 26 -12.89 -6.92 3.31
CA ASN A 26 -13.82 -5.87 2.90
C ASN A 26 -13.94 -5.73 1.36
N LEU A 27 -12.90 -6.08 0.61
CA LEU A 27 -12.90 -6.09 -0.87
C LEU A 27 -13.21 -7.47 -1.44
N PHE A 28 -12.92 -8.52 -0.68
CA PHE A 28 -13.11 -9.92 -1.08
C PHE A 28 -13.96 -10.69 -0.04
N PRO A 29 -15.19 -10.26 0.26
CA PRO A 29 -16.00 -10.84 1.33
C PRO A 29 -16.38 -12.31 1.06
N ASP A 30 -16.54 -12.67 -0.21
CA ASP A 30 -16.98 -14.01 -0.62
C ASP A 30 -15.80 -15.00 -0.81
N LEU A 31 -14.55 -14.53 -0.68
CA LEU A 31 -13.35 -15.29 -1.06
C LEU A 31 -13.24 -16.61 -0.31
N GLU A 32 -13.30 -16.60 1.01
CA GLU A 32 -13.11 -17.82 1.79
C GLU A 32 -14.20 -18.85 1.50
N ASN A 33 -15.45 -18.39 1.35
CA ASN A 33 -16.58 -19.26 1.06
C ASN A 33 -16.48 -19.90 -0.32
N ILE A 34 -16.13 -19.12 -1.35
CA ILE A 34 -15.97 -19.61 -2.72
C ILE A 34 -14.79 -20.58 -2.79
N VAL A 35 -13.60 -20.16 -2.34
CA VAL A 35 -12.37 -20.94 -2.43
C VAL A 35 -12.51 -22.24 -1.64
N TYR A 36 -13.06 -22.20 -0.43
CA TYR A 36 -13.28 -23.40 0.36
C TYR A 36 -14.36 -24.32 -0.22
N GLY A 37 -15.42 -23.76 -0.81
CA GLY A 37 -16.45 -24.51 -1.52
C GLY A 37 -15.91 -25.28 -2.72
N VAL A 38 -15.07 -24.63 -3.53
CA VAL A 38 -14.34 -25.27 -4.65
C VAL A 38 -13.45 -26.38 -4.12
N LEU A 39 -12.67 -26.12 -3.07
CA LEU A 39 -11.79 -27.12 -2.47
C LEU A 39 -12.57 -28.36 -2.01
N CYS A 40 -13.68 -28.16 -1.28
CA CYS A 40 -14.52 -29.25 -0.80
C CYS A 40 -15.06 -30.09 -1.96
N THR A 41 -15.47 -29.44 -3.05
CA THR A 41 -15.99 -30.13 -4.24
C THR A 41 -14.94 -30.97 -4.94
N LYS A 42 -13.70 -30.47 -5.05
CA LYS A 42 -12.58 -31.23 -5.63
C LYS A 42 -12.13 -32.37 -4.72
N ILE A 43 -12.05 -32.13 -3.42
CA ILE A 43 -11.65 -33.12 -2.43
C ILE A 43 -12.64 -34.29 -2.37
N LYS A 44 -13.95 -34.04 -2.47
CA LYS A 44 -14.97 -35.10 -2.51
C LYS A 44 -14.80 -36.07 -3.69
N LYS A 45 -14.12 -35.65 -4.75
CA LYS A 45 -13.82 -36.49 -5.91
C LYS A 45 -12.58 -37.37 -5.71
N ILE A 46 -11.80 -37.16 -4.64
CA ILE A 46 -10.66 -38.03 -4.31
C ILE A 46 -11.20 -39.28 -3.59
N PRO A 47 -10.98 -40.50 -4.14
CA PRO A 47 -11.45 -41.73 -3.53
C PRO A 47 -10.95 -41.87 -2.09
N GLN A 48 -11.86 -42.22 -1.18
CA GLN A 48 -11.58 -42.48 0.24
C GLN A 48 -10.96 -41.29 1.01
N PHE A 49 -10.94 -40.07 0.46
CA PHE A 49 -10.28 -38.93 1.10
C PHE A 49 -10.72 -38.74 2.55
N GLU A 50 -12.02 -38.83 2.84
CA GLU A 50 -12.54 -38.64 4.20
C GLU A 50 -12.03 -39.69 5.20
N LYS A 51 -11.75 -40.91 4.73
CA LYS A 51 -11.22 -41.99 5.58
C LYS A 51 -9.73 -41.81 5.87
N ILE A 52 -8.99 -41.24 4.91
CA ILE A 52 -7.54 -41.07 5.02
C ILE A 52 -7.14 -39.69 5.52
N SER A 53 -8.01 -38.67 5.46
CA SER A 53 -7.65 -37.27 5.72
C SER A 53 -7.14 -37.01 7.14
N SER A 54 -7.61 -37.78 8.14
CA SER A 54 -7.12 -37.73 9.51
C SER A 54 -5.72 -38.32 9.70
N LYS A 55 -5.23 -39.08 8.72
CA LYS A 55 -3.90 -39.70 8.71
C LYS A 55 -2.93 -39.00 7.74
N ILE A 56 -3.40 -37.99 7.00
CA ILE A 56 -2.57 -37.21 6.08
C ILE A 56 -1.90 -36.07 6.87
N SER A 57 -0.60 -35.89 6.66
CA SER A 57 0.14 -34.78 7.28
C SER A 57 -0.37 -33.41 6.81
N ALA A 58 -0.27 -32.41 7.68
CA ALA A 58 -0.66 -31.03 7.38
C ALA A 58 -0.02 -30.51 6.07
N LYS A 59 1.27 -30.78 5.86
CA LYS A 59 2.00 -30.39 4.64
C LYS A 59 1.40 -30.99 3.36
N LYS A 60 0.91 -32.24 3.42
CA LYS A 60 0.27 -32.89 2.28
C LYS A 60 -1.14 -32.36 2.04
N LEU A 61 -1.89 -32.02 3.09
CA LEU A 61 -3.18 -31.30 2.97
C LEU A 61 -3.02 -29.92 2.34
N GLN A 62 -2.01 -29.16 2.76
CA GLN A 62 -1.67 -27.86 2.17
C GLN A 62 -1.33 -27.97 0.69
N ARG A 63 -0.51 -28.96 0.31
CA ARG A 63 -0.20 -29.23 -1.10
C ARG A 63 -1.45 -29.53 -1.93
N ILE A 64 -2.38 -30.32 -1.39
CA ILE A 64 -3.66 -30.62 -2.03
C ILE A 64 -4.49 -29.33 -2.21
N ALA A 65 -4.52 -28.46 -1.19
CA ALA A 65 -5.18 -27.17 -1.30
C ALA A 65 -4.58 -26.31 -2.43
N SER A 66 -3.26 -26.16 -2.48
CA SER A 66 -2.59 -25.36 -3.52
C SER A 66 -2.85 -25.88 -4.93
N GLN A 67 -2.95 -27.20 -5.10
CA GLN A 67 -3.23 -27.86 -6.38
C GLN A 67 -4.66 -27.63 -6.89
N PHE A 68 -5.61 -27.30 -6.01
CA PHE A 68 -7.00 -27.12 -6.43
C PHE A 68 -7.46 -25.67 -6.39
N VAL A 69 -6.91 -24.88 -5.47
CA VAL A 69 -7.48 -23.57 -5.14
C VAL A 69 -6.46 -22.44 -5.01
N SER A 70 -5.20 -22.65 -5.41
CA SER A 70 -4.33 -21.50 -5.66
C SER A 70 -4.91 -20.65 -6.80
N LEU A 71 -4.62 -19.34 -6.80
CA LEU A 71 -5.19 -18.41 -7.77
C LEU A 71 -4.96 -18.87 -9.22
N HIS A 72 -3.76 -19.38 -9.52
CA HIS A 72 -3.44 -19.92 -10.83
C HIS A 72 -4.35 -21.08 -11.22
N GLU A 73 -4.60 -22.01 -10.29
CA GLU A 73 -5.48 -23.15 -10.51
C GLU A 73 -6.94 -22.71 -10.67
N LEU A 74 -7.38 -21.70 -9.92
CA LEU A 74 -8.72 -21.11 -10.08
C LEU A 74 -8.87 -20.46 -11.46
N ILE A 75 -7.93 -19.63 -11.90
CA ILE A 75 -7.96 -19.00 -13.24
C ILE A 75 -8.05 -20.07 -14.34
N LYS A 76 -7.28 -21.16 -14.20
CA LYS A 76 -7.19 -22.21 -15.22
C LYS A 76 -8.44 -23.10 -15.27
N HIS A 77 -8.93 -23.50 -14.10
CA HIS A 77 -9.94 -24.56 -13.99
C HIS A 77 -11.33 -24.08 -13.56
N ASN A 78 -11.43 -22.95 -12.86
CA ASN A 78 -12.71 -22.38 -12.43
C ASN A 78 -12.69 -20.83 -12.61
N PRO A 79 -12.50 -20.33 -13.85
CA PRO A 79 -12.32 -18.90 -14.11
C PRO A 79 -13.47 -18.05 -13.58
N HIS A 80 -14.72 -18.50 -13.71
CA HIS A 80 -15.89 -17.75 -13.22
C HIS A 80 -15.86 -17.53 -11.70
N ASP A 81 -15.32 -18.47 -10.93
CA ASP A 81 -15.18 -18.30 -9.47
C ASP A 81 -14.23 -17.14 -9.14
N VAL A 82 -13.22 -16.88 -9.98
CA VAL A 82 -12.35 -15.71 -9.84
C VAL A 82 -13.15 -14.42 -10.05
N VAL A 83 -14.06 -14.37 -11.03
CA VAL A 83 -14.92 -13.18 -11.21
C VAL A 83 -15.82 -12.97 -9.99
N LEU A 84 -16.37 -14.05 -9.43
CA LEU A 84 -17.21 -13.97 -8.23
C LEU A 84 -16.43 -13.48 -7.00
N ILE A 85 -15.19 -13.96 -6.81
CA ILE A 85 -14.28 -13.47 -5.77
C ILE A 85 -14.05 -11.96 -5.92
N PHE A 86 -13.88 -11.48 -7.16
CA PHE A 86 -13.61 -10.07 -7.46
C PHE A 86 -14.87 -9.22 -7.67
N ARG A 87 -16.08 -9.78 -7.50
CA ARG A 87 -17.34 -9.08 -7.79
C ARG A 87 -17.49 -7.79 -6.98
N HIS A 88 -17.19 -7.84 -5.69
CA HIS A 88 -17.29 -6.64 -4.84
C HIS A 88 -16.21 -5.61 -5.18
N TYR A 89 -15.01 -6.07 -5.57
CA TYR A 89 -13.95 -5.21 -6.08
C TYR A 89 -14.36 -4.49 -7.38
N ILE A 90 -14.99 -5.19 -8.32
CA ILE A 90 -15.54 -4.62 -9.56
C ILE A 90 -16.61 -3.56 -9.24
N TYR A 91 -17.56 -3.89 -8.37
CA TYR A 91 -18.61 -2.97 -7.96
C TYR A 91 -18.03 -1.69 -7.35
N ARG A 92 -17.08 -1.84 -6.41
CA ARG A 92 -16.39 -0.70 -5.78
C ARG A 92 -15.71 0.17 -6.82
N TYR A 93 -14.97 -0.45 -7.75
CA TYR A 93 -14.29 0.27 -8.82
C TYR A 93 -15.27 1.13 -9.64
N ILE A 94 -16.39 0.56 -10.08
CA ILE A 94 -17.40 1.26 -10.90
C ILE A 94 -18.10 2.34 -10.10
N HIS A 95 -18.55 2.01 -8.88
CA HIS A 95 -19.20 2.95 -7.97
C HIS A 95 -18.37 4.21 -7.77
N TYR A 96 -17.06 4.08 -7.60
CA TYR A 96 -16.17 5.22 -7.39
C TYR A 96 -15.74 5.93 -8.68
N THR A 97 -15.65 5.22 -9.81
CA THR A 97 -15.15 5.79 -11.07
C THR A 97 -16.24 6.52 -11.88
N HIS A 98 -17.51 6.15 -11.72
CA HIS A 98 -18.58 6.58 -12.63
C HIS A 98 -19.31 7.88 -12.26
N GLY A 99 -19.41 8.21 -10.96
CA GLY A 99 -20.04 9.46 -10.49
C GLY A 99 -21.57 9.46 -10.46
N TYR A 100 -22.25 8.84 -11.43
CA TYR A 100 -23.72 8.75 -11.48
C TYR A 100 -24.26 7.51 -10.77
N LYS A 101 -24.69 7.67 -9.51
CA LYS A 101 -25.14 6.54 -8.66
C LYS A 101 -26.29 5.73 -9.25
N ASN A 102 -27.17 6.37 -10.02
CA ASN A 102 -28.30 5.72 -10.69
C ASN A 102 -27.87 4.80 -11.86
N GLU A 103 -26.67 4.97 -12.41
CA GLU A 103 -26.14 4.18 -13.53
C GLU A 103 -25.16 3.09 -13.07
N VAL A 104 -24.66 3.18 -11.83
CA VAL A 104 -23.64 2.27 -11.27
C VAL A 104 -24.08 0.81 -11.34
N ASP A 105 -25.32 0.50 -10.97
CA ASP A 105 -25.80 -0.87 -10.94
C ASP A 105 -25.91 -1.47 -12.36
N ASP A 106 -26.40 -0.69 -13.33
CA ASP A 106 -26.53 -1.11 -14.73
C ASP A 106 -25.15 -1.33 -15.37
N ILE A 107 -24.20 -0.43 -15.12
CA ILE A 107 -22.83 -0.55 -15.60
C ILE A 107 -22.14 -1.74 -14.93
N ASN A 108 -22.33 -1.92 -13.62
CA ASN A 108 -21.79 -3.05 -12.89
C ASN A 108 -22.31 -4.39 -13.43
N GLN A 109 -23.60 -4.48 -13.75
CA GLN A 109 -24.16 -5.67 -14.39
C GLN A 109 -23.53 -5.94 -15.75
N GLU A 110 -23.38 -4.94 -16.62
CA GLU A 110 -22.79 -5.14 -17.94
C GLU A 110 -21.28 -5.44 -17.89
N VAL A 111 -20.54 -4.82 -16.97
CA VAL A 111 -19.13 -5.16 -16.73
C VAL A 111 -19.01 -6.59 -16.19
N LEU A 112 -19.79 -6.98 -15.18
CA LEU A 112 -19.77 -8.34 -14.65
C LEU A 112 -20.13 -9.38 -15.72
N LYS A 113 -21.12 -9.09 -16.54
CA LYS A 113 -21.50 -9.92 -17.69
C LYS A 113 -20.36 -10.05 -18.70
N ALA A 114 -19.68 -8.97 -19.06
CA ALA A 114 -18.51 -9.01 -19.94
C ALA A 114 -17.37 -9.84 -19.34
N PHE A 115 -17.13 -9.72 -18.03
CA PHE A 115 -16.16 -10.54 -17.31
C PHE A 115 -16.50 -12.02 -17.35
N LEU A 116 -17.74 -12.37 -17.02
CA LEU A 116 -18.22 -13.76 -16.99
C LEU A 116 -18.26 -14.41 -18.37
N THR A 117 -18.50 -13.65 -19.45
CA THR A 117 -18.67 -14.20 -20.80
C THR A 117 -17.39 -14.26 -21.63
N GLU A 118 -16.52 -13.25 -21.54
CA GLU A 118 -15.38 -13.12 -22.44
C GLU A 118 -14.07 -12.81 -21.72
N LYS A 119 -14.04 -11.79 -20.85
CA LYS A 119 -12.77 -11.25 -20.34
C LYS A 119 -12.06 -12.27 -19.45
N ILE A 120 -12.79 -13.07 -18.67
CA ILE A 120 -12.14 -14.08 -17.83
C ILE A 120 -11.47 -15.18 -18.64
N HIS A 121 -12.00 -15.55 -19.81
CA HIS A 121 -11.36 -16.51 -20.70
C HIS A 121 -10.11 -15.93 -21.35
N ARG A 122 -10.13 -14.62 -21.70
CA ARG A 122 -8.91 -13.91 -22.13
C ARG A 122 -7.86 -13.87 -21.03
N ILE A 123 -8.24 -13.55 -19.80
CA ILE A 123 -7.34 -13.58 -18.63
C ILE A 123 -6.74 -14.99 -18.47
N LYS A 124 -7.56 -16.04 -18.53
CA LYS A 124 -7.10 -17.43 -18.45
C LYS A 124 -6.05 -17.77 -19.52
N ASN A 125 -6.23 -17.32 -20.75
CA ASN A 125 -5.33 -17.65 -21.86
C ASN A 125 -4.05 -16.80 -21.88
N ASN A 126 -4.11 -15.57 -21.35
CA ASN A 126 -3.05 -14.57 -21.52
C ASN A 126 -2.27 -14.26 -20.24
N TYR A 127 -2.82 -14.55 -19.06
CA TYR A 127 -2.12 -14.32 -17.80
C TYR A 127 -0.95 -15.30 -17.64
N ARG A 128 0.27 -14.80 -17.81
CA ARG A 128 1.51 -15.56 -17.61
C ARG A 128 2.17 -15.11 -16.31
N ARG A 129 2.21 -16.02 -15.33
CA ARG A 129 2.85 -15.80 -14.02
C ARG A 129 4.35 -15.50 -14.13
N ASP A 130 5.00 -15.99 -15.19
CA ASP A 130 6.46 -15.92 -15.39
C ASP A 130 6.91 -14.64 -16.12
N PHE A 131 5.99 -13.78 -16.53
CA PHE A 131 6.34 -12.48 -17.11
C PHE A 131 6.80 -11.54 -15.99
N LYS A 132 8.13 -11.41 -15.85
CA LYS A 132 8.85 -10.52 -14.90
C LYS A 132 8.36 -9.06 -14.82
N LYS A 133 7.47 -8.61 -15.70
CA LYS A 133 6.89 -7.25 -15.72
C LYS A 133 5.59 -7.09 -14.90
N ASN A 134 4.88 -8.16 -14.57
CA ASN A 134 3.59 -8.08 -13.85
C ASN A 134 3.69 -8.83 -12.50
N GLU A 135 4.25 -8.17 -11.49
CA GLU A 135 4.46 -8.80 -10.18
C GLU A 135 3.15 -9.09 -9.41
N ASN A 136 1.99 -8.58 -9.84
CA ASN A 136 0.71 -8.79 -9.16
C ASN A 136 -0.46 -9.06 -10.13
N PHE A 137 -1.21 -10.15 -9.91
CA PHE A 137 -2.45 -10.46 -10.64
C PHE A 137 -3.49 -9.35 -10.52
N LEU A 138 -3.59 -8.73 -9.34
CA LEU A 138 -4.54 -7.65 -9.10
C LEU A 138 -4.34 -6.51 -10.09
N SER A 139 -3.10 -6.05 -10.30
CA SER A 139 -2.78 -4.99 -11.26
C SER A 139 -3.19 -5.37 -12.69
N TYR A 140 -2.91 -6.62 -13.10
CA TYR A 140 -3.34 -7.11 -14.41
C TYR A 140 -4.87 -7.11 -14.53
N PHE A 141 -5.57 -7.59 -13.50
CA PHE A 141 -7.03 -7.63 -13.45
C PHE A 141 -7.64 -6.23 -13.52
N THR A 142 -7.07 -5.26 -12.79
CA THR A 142 -7.52 -3.86 -12.78
C THR A 142 -7.40 -3.21 -14.15
N THR A 143 -6.32 -3.46 -14.88
CA THR A 143 -6.17 -2.98 -16.26
C THR A 143 -7.26 -3.54 -17.18
N VAL A 144 -7.56 -4.84 -17.07
CA VAL A 144 -8.66 -5.45 -17.84
C VAL A 144 -10.01 -4.88 -17.43
N LEU A 145 -10.21 -4.62 -16.13
CA LEU A 145 -11.42 -4.01 -15.59
C LEU A 145 -11.66 -2.60 -16.12
N HIS A 146 -10.64 -1.74 -16.06
CA HIS A 146 -10.71 -0.38 -16.58
C HIS A 146 -11.11 -0.37 -18.06
N ASN A 147 -10.43 -1.17 -18.88
CA ASN A 147 -10.72 -1.26 -20.31
C ASN A 147 -12.15 -1.74 -20.58
N THR A 148 -12.61 -2.74 -19.81
CA THR A 148 -13.98 -3.28 -19.93
C THR A 148 -15.03 -2.25 -19.52
N TYR A 149 -14.78 -1.50 -18.46
CA TYR A 149 -15.64 -0.40 -18.03
C TYR A 149 -15.78 0.67 -19.13
N ILE A 150 -14.66 1.13 -19.72
CA ILE A 150 -14.69 2.10 -20.82
C ILE A 150 -15.42 1.55 -22.05
N GLU A 151 -15.25 0.26 -22.37
CA GLU A 151 -16.01 -0.40 -23.45
C GLU A 151 -17.53 -0.37 -23.19
N VAL A 152 -17.97 -0.64 -21.96
CA VAL A 152 -19.39 -0.61 -21.57
C VAL A 152 -19.97 0.80 -21.72
N LEU A 153 -19.27 1.82 -21.20
CA LEU A 153 -19.70 3.22 -21.33
C LEU A 153 -19.90 3.63 -22.81
N ARG A 154 -18.92 3.29 -23.66
CA ARG A 154 -18.99 3.57 -25.10
C ARG A 154 -20.17 2.88 -25.76
N LYS A 155 -20.46 1.62 -25.40
CA LYS A 155 -21.59 0.86 -25.95
C LYS A 155 -22.94 1.44 -25.55
N GLN A 156 -23.08 1.91 -24.32
CA GLN A 156 -24.31 2.49 -23.82
C GLN A 156 -24.52 3.94 -24.26
N LYS A 157 -23.59 4.52 -25.03
CA LYS A 157 -23.56 5.95 -25.40
C LYS A 157 -23.66 6.88 -24.18
N LEU A 158 -23.26 6.40 -23.01
CA LEU A 158 -23.19 7.21 -21.82
C LEU A 158 -22.02 8.18 -21.98
N THR A 159 -22.27 9.44 -21.68
CA THR A 159 -21.26 10.49 -21.77
C THR A 159 -20.12 10.12 -20.82
N ILE A 160 -18.92 9.89 -21.35
CA ILE A 160 -17.72 9.89 -20.52
C ILE A 160 -17.54 11.33 -20.08
N ILE A 161 -18.07 11.64 -18.91
CA ILE A 161 -17.78 12.92 -18.28
C ILE A 161 -16.36 12.83 -17.74
N ILE A 162 -15.39 13.18 -18.59
CA ILE A 162 -14.17 13.81 -18.09
C ILE A 162 -14.62 15.24 -17.74
N ASN A 163 -15.13 15.42 -16.52
CA ASN A 163 -15.71 16.68 -16.08
C ASN A 163 -14.60 17.72 -15.99
N SER A 164 -14.39 18.44 -17.10
CA SER A 164 -13.64 19.68 -17.10
C SER A 164 -14.52 20.75 -16.48
N LYS A 165 -14.22 21.05 -15.21
CA LYS A 165 -14.46 22.32 -14.50
C LYS A 165 -15.60 22.49 -13.48
N VAL A 166 -16.57 21.60 -13.26
CA VAL A 166 -17.55 21.83 -12.17
C VAL A 166 -18.04 20.53 -11.54
N GLU A 167 -17.19 19.89 -10.72
CA GLU A 167 -17.52 19.04 -9.55
C GLU A 167 -16.23 18.39 -8.99
N VAL A 168 -15.16 19.19 -8.95
CA VAL A 168 -13.82 18.77 -8.57
C VAL A 168 -13.78 18.32 -7.10
N GLU A 169 -14.56 18.91 -6.21
CA GLU A 169 -14.41 18.68 -4.76
C GLU A 169 -15.05 17.39 -4.20
N LYS A 170 -16.01 16.73 -4.88
CA LYS A 170 -16.68 15.51 -4.36
C LYS A 170 -16.24 14.22 -5.04
N ILE A 171 -15.91 14.27 -6.33
CA ILE A 171 -15.28 13.15 -7.04
C ILE A 171 -13.80 13.03 -6.66
N GLU A 172 -13.14 14.14 -6.27
CA GLU A 172 -11.84 14.07 -5.60
C GLU A 172 -11.94 13.26 -4.30
N MET A 173 -12.89 13.50 -3.39
CA MET A 173 -12.90 12.77 -2.10
C MET A 173 -13.06 11.24 -2.18
N GLU A 174 -13.71 10.69 -3.21
CA GLU A 174 -13.91 9.23 -3.35
C GLU A 174 -12.92 8.53 -4.31
N ASN A 175 -12.43 9.23 -5.34
CA ASN A 175 -11.21 8.80 -6.04
C ASN A 175 -9.99 8.94 -5.15
N ILE A 176 -9.94 9.93 -4.25
CA ILE A 176 -9.00 9.99 -3.14
C ILE A 176 -9.16 8.76 -2.27
N ARG A 177 -10.31 8.13 -2.05
CA ARG A 177 -10.38 6.92 -1.20
C ARG A 177 -9.88 5.63 -1.87
N THR A 178 -10.11 5.48 -3.18
CA THR A 178 -9.69 4.28 -3.93
C THR A 178 -8.27 4.43 -4.45
N ASN A 179 -7.88 5.65 -4.87
CA ASN A 179 -6.49 6.04 -5.02
C ASN A 179 -5.80 6.03 -3.65
N ASN A 180 -6.32 6.50 -2.52
CA ASN A 180 -5.65 6.34 -1.20
C ASN A 180 -5.52 4.89 -0.73
N LEU A 181 -6.15 3.92 -1.39
CA LEU A 181 -5.89 2.50 -1.13
C LEU A 181 -4.76 1.98 -2.04
N LEU A 182 -4.73 2.38 -3.31
CA LEU A 182 -3.64 2.09 -4.26
C LEU A 182 -2.41 2.97 -4.04
N ALA A 183 -2.55 4.29 -4.04
CA ALA A 183 -1.67 5.26 -3.39
C ALA A 183 -1.43 4.93 -1.92
N GLY A 184 -2.33 4.29 -1.17
CA GLY A 184 -2.00 3.83 0.19
C GLY A 184 -0.97 2.70 0.20
N ILE A 185 -1.05 1.79 -0.77
CA ILE A 185 -0.11 0.70 -0.99
C ILE A 185 1.19 1.22 -1.63
N GLU A 186 1.09 2.15 -2.59
CA GLU A 186 2.22 2.83 -3.24
C GLU A 186 2.92 3.74 -2.22
N ILE A 187 2.24 4.64 -1.52
CA ILE A 187 2.78 5.43 -0.39
C ILE A 187 3.36 4.51 0.68
N LYS A 188 2.74 3.37 1.02
CA LYS A 188 3.38 2.41 1.96
C LYS A 188 4.66 1.82 1.39
N ARG A 189 4.69 1.49 0.10
CA ARG A 189 5.89 1.00 -0.60
C ARG A 189 6.96 2.10 -0.67
N GLU A 190 6.59 3.32 -1.02
CA GLU A 190 7.49 4.47 -1.11
C GLU A 190 8.01 4.89 0.25
N ILE A 191 7.17 4.86 1.29
CA ILE A 191 7.62 5.05 2.67
C ILE A 191 8.54 3.91 3.11
N SER A 192 8.25 2.66 2.75
CA SER A 192 9.16 1.55 3.04
C SER A 192 10.50 1.68 2.29
N ASN A 193 10.48 2.17 1.05
CA ASN A 193 11.70 2.45 0.27
C ASN A 193 12.49 3.61 0.88
N PHE A 194 11.80 4.67 1.30
CA PHE A 194 12.38 5.80 2.00
C PHE A 194 12.98 5.39 3.35
N GLU A 195 12.26 4.62 4.16
CA GLU A 195 12.74 4.02 5.40
C GLU A 195 14.00 3.19 5.18
N LYS A 196 14.05 2.36 4.12
CA LYS A 196 15.25 1.60 3.76
C LYS A 196 16.42 2.53 3.45
N ILE A 197 16.21 3.59 2.68
CA ILE A 197 17.28 4.56 2.37
C ILE A 197 17.73 5.31 3.62
N ILE A 198 16.81 5.81 4.44
CA ILE A 198 17.13 6.50 5.70
C ILE A 198 17.86 5.57 6.66
N SER A 199 17.50 4.28 6.70
CA SER A 199 18.19 3.28 7.52
C SER A 199 19.64 3.04 7.09
N MET A 200 20.02 3.35 5.85
CA MET A 200 21.44 3.33 5.43
C MET A 200 22.28 4.35 6.20
N TYR A 201 21.64 5.38 6.75
CA TYR A 201 22.25 6.42 7.58
C TYR A 201 22.03 6.17 9.08
N TYR A 202 21.82 4.92 9.51
CA TYR A 202 21.41 4.53 10.88
C TYR A 202 22.10 5.25 12.06
N ARG A 203 23.37 5.69 11.94
CA ARG A 203 24.03 6.45 13.03
C ARG A 203 23.70 7.94 13.04
N LYS A 204 23.31 8.49 11.89
CA LYS A 204 23.14 9.92 11.65
C LYS A 204 21.72 10.29 11.19
N TRP A 205 20.82 9.30 11.11
CA TRP A 205 19.44 9.49 10.66
C TRP A 205 18.66 10.55 11.47
N PRO A 206 18.85 10.71 12.80
CA PRO A 206 18.15 11.74 13.58
C PRO A 206 18.46 13.15 13.09
N VAL A 207 19.75 13.47 13.02
CA VAL A 207 20.26 14.79 12.63
C VAL A 207 19.99 15.04 11.15
N LEU A 208 20.13 14.00 10.32
CA LEU A 208 19.78 14.07 8.90
C LEU A 208 18.30 14.39 8.70
N LEU A 209 17.41 13.66 9.36
CA LEU A 209 15.98 13.85 9.20
C LEU A 209 15.55 15.21 9.75
N LEU A 210 16.07 15.64 10.90
CA LEU A 210 15.83 16.97 11.44
C LEU A 210 16.31 18.07 10.47
N GLY A 211 17.48 17.88 9.85
CA GLY A 211 18.00 18.78 8.82
C GLY A 211 17.10 18.84 7.58
N LEU A 212 16.59 17.69 7.12
CA LEU A 212 15.65 17.62 5.99
C LEU A 212 14.32 18.30 6.33
N LEU A 213 13.76 18.09 7.53
CA LEU A 213 12.53 18.75 7.96
C LEU A 213 12.67 20.28 7.94
N LEU A 214 13.78 20.79 8.49
CA LEU A 214 14.07 22.23 8.51
C LEU A 214 14.32 22.78 7.11
N HIS A 215 15.07 22.04 6.26
CA HIS A 215 15.31 22.41 4.86
C HIS A 215 14.02 22.50 4.05
N SER A 216 13.13 21.53 4.22
CA SER A 216 11.84 21.46 3.55
C SER A 216 10.75 22.34 4.19
N ARG A 217 11.06 23.05 5.29
CA ARG A 217 10.13 23.85 6.10
C ARG A 217 8.92 23.05 6.61
N ILE A 218 9.14 21.77 6.91
CA ILE A 218 8.13 20.89 7.49
C ILE A 218 8.09 21.14 9.00
N ARG A 219 6.89 21.30 9.56
CA ARG A 219 6.71 21.48 11.00
C ARG A 219 7.22 20.25 11.75
N ILE A 220 8.04 20.49 12.77
CA ILE A 220 8.57 19.43 13.62
C ILE A 220 7.56 19.08 14.70
N ASP A 221 7.29 17.79 14.87
CA ASP A 221 6.41 17.27 15.92
C ASP A 221 7.17 17.15 17.27
N ILE A 222 6.50 17.52 18.37
CA ILE A 222 7.05 17.40 19.72
C ILE A 222 7.31 15.93 20.10
N ASP A 223 6.47 15.00 19.63
CA ASP A 223 6.64 13.57 19.89
C ASP A 223 7.87 13.01 19.19
N PHE A 224 8.16 13.47 17.97
CA PHE A 224 9.40 13.15 17.27
C PHE A 224 10.62 13.64 18.04
N LEU A 225 10.63 14.91 18.48
CA LEU A 225 11.73 15.45 19.28
C LEU A 225 11.93 14.68 20.59
N ASN A 226 10.84 14.33 21.27
CA ASN A 226 10.88 13.55 22.52
C ASN A 226 11.51 12.17 22.34
N GLU A 227 11.18 11.47 21.27
CA GLU A 227 11.66 10.11 21.07
C GLU A 227 13.09 10.07 20.51
N VAL A 228 13.39 10.97 19.57
CA VAL A 228 14.63 10.93 18.81
C VAL A 228 15.74 11.75 19.48
N PHE A 229 15.36 12.80 20.21
CA PHE A 229 16.27 13.67 20.96
C PHE A 229 15.82 13.78 22.44
N PRO A 230 15.80 12.68 23.21
CA PRO A 230 15.24 12.66 24.57
C PRO A 230 15.98 13.59 25.54
N ASN A 231 17.26 13.85 25.31
CA ASN A 231 18.12 14.69 26.16
C ASN A 231 18.14 16.18 25.74
N LEU A 232 17.25 16.59 24.82
CA LEU A 232 17.15 17.97 24.38
C LEU A 232 16.56 18.83 25.51
N ASN A 233 17.26 19.92 25.87
CA ASN A 233 16.77 20.87 26.88
C ASN A 233 15.53 21.64 26.37
N GLU A 234 14.78 22.27 27.28
CA GLU A 234 13.53 22.96 26.93
C GLU A 234 13.74 24.12 25.95
N ILE A 235 14.83 24.88 26.09
CA ILE A 235 15.12 26.05 25.24
C ILE A 235 15.37 25.61 23.79
N ASP A 236 16.21 24.60 23.58
CA ASP A 236 16.51 24.05 22.26
C ASP A 236 15.25 23.42 21.64
N ARG A 237 14.38 22.84 22.47
CA ARG A 237 13.12 22.22 22.05
C ARG A 237 12.11 23.27 21.60
N GLU A 238 11.87 24.30 22.41
CA GLU A 238 11.00 25.42 22.05
C GLU A 238 11.49 26.10 20.77
N PHE A 239 12.81 26.24 20.64
CA PHE A 239 13.42 26.76 19.43
C PHE A 239 13.07 25.89 18.22
N LEU A 240 13.30 24.57 18.25
CA LEU A 240 12.99 23.66 17.14
C LEU A 240 11.49 23.59 16.78
N LEU A 241 10.61 23.88 17.74
CA LEU A 241 9.16 23.92 17.52
C LEU A 241 8.65 25.27 17.01
N SER A 242 9.52 26.29 16.92
CA SER A 242 9.15 27.62 16.47
C SER A 242 8.78 27.67 14.98
N ASN A 243 8.01 28.68 14.59
CA ASN A 243 7.68 28.90 13.18
C ASN A 243 8.82 29.65 12.48
N TYR A 244 9.40 29.03 11.46
CA TYR A 244 10.51 29.59 10.68
C TYR A 244 10.07 30.26 9.37
N SER A 245 8.79 30.59 9.21
CA SER A 245 8.24 31.16 7.96
C SER A 245 9.03 32.38 7.46
N ASP A 246 9.45 33.25 8.39
CA ASP A 246 10.13 34.52 8.11
C ASP A 246 11.67 34.43 8.17
N SER A 247 12.23 33.25 8.48
CA SER A 247 13.68 33.05 8.56
C SER A 247 14.25 32.53 7.24
N THR A 248 15.48 32.95 6.90
CA THR A 248 16.22 32.34 5.78
C THR A 248 16.77 30.97 6.19
N ILE A 249 17.06 30.11 5.21
CA ILE A 249 17.59 28.77 5.51
C ILE A 249 18.95 28.83 6.21
N ASP A 250 19.79 29.80 5.85
CA ASP A 250 21.08 30.04 6.49
C ASP A 250 20.90 30.45 7.95
N GLU A 251 19.95 31.35 8.25
CA GLU A 251 19.63 31.76 9.63
C GLU A 251 19.14 30.59 10.49
N ILE A 252 18.31 29.71 9.92
CA ILE A 252 17.86 28.49 10.59
C ILE A 252 19.07 27.61 10.90
N PHE A 253 19.93 27.33 9.92
CA PHE A 253 21.07 26.44 10.12
C PHE A 253 22.15 27.02 11.05
N ILE A 254 22.31 28.35 11.11
CA ILE A 254 23.17 29.03 12.10
C ILE A 254 22.68 28.73 13.52
N LYS A 255 21.36 28.82 13.74
CA LYS A 255 20.78 28.63 15.08
C LYS A 255 20.68 27.16 15.48
N ILE A 256 20.53 26.22 14.54
CA ILE A 256 20.41 24.78 14.86
C ILE A 256 21.78 24.10 15.00
N SER A 257 22.85 24.66 14.43
CA SER A 257 24.20 24.07 14.45
C SER A 257 24.66 23.65 15.84
N PRO A 258 24.48 24.46 16.90
CA PRO A 258 24.85 24.05 18.27
C PRO A 258 24.02 22.87 18.80
N ILE A 259 22.81 22.66 18.29
CA ILE A 259 22.00 21.49 18.61
C ILE A 259 22.58 20.27 17.90
N PHE A 260 22.90 20.38 16.61
CA PHE A 260 23.47 19.28 15.83
C PHE A 260 24.82 18.81 16.38
N ASP A 261 25.66 19.75 16.81
CA ASP A 261 26.96 19.47 17.44
C ASP A 261 26.84 18.62 18.72
N LYS A 262 25.69 18.67 19.43
CA LYS A 262 25.45 17.81 20.61
C LYS A 262 25.19 16.35 20.26
N PHE A 263 24.77 16.07 19.03
CA PHE A 263 24.37 14.74 18.56
C PHE A 263 25.28 14.15 17.48
N GLU A 264 26.26 14.92 17.00
CA GLU A 264 27.29 14.47 16.07
C GLU A 264 28.66 14.40 16.78
N SER A 265 29.53 13.52 16.28
CA SER A 265 30.89 13.37 16.82
C SER A 265 31.86 14.46 16.34
N GLU A 266 31.47 15.21 15.32
CA GLU A 266 32.27 16.24 14.66
C GLU A 266 31.47 17.54 14.64
N ASN A 267 32.09 18.63 15.09
CA ASN A 267 31.48 19.96 15.05
C ASN A 267 31.70 20.55 13.66
N PHE A 268 30.62 20.96 13.01
CA PHE A 268 30.66 21.55 11.68
C PHE A 268 30.26 23.01 11.72
N LEU A 269 30.75 23.79 10.75
CA LEU A 269 30.20 25.12 10.50
C LEU A 269 28.73 24.98 10.06
N PRO A 270 27.86 25.96 10.38
CA PRO A 270 26.46 25.96 9.95
C PRO A 270 26.28 25.71 8.44
N SER A 271 27.11 26.34 7.61
CA SER A 271 27.10 26.16 6.15
C SER A 271 27.52 24.77 5.69
N SER A 272 28.25 24.02 6.51
CA SER A 272 28.61 22.63 6.25
C SER A 272 27.44 21.70 6.54
N TYR A 273 26.66 21.96 7.60
CA TYR A 273 25.41 21.23 7.87
C TYR A 273 24.38 21.43 6.75
N LEU A 274 24.21 22.67 6.27
CA LEU A 274 23.31 22.97 5.16
C LEU A 274 23.75 22.24 3.87
N ARG A 275 25.04 22.36 3.49
CA ARG A 275 25.59 21.66 2.32
C ARG A 275 25.45 20.15 2.41
N ARG A 276 25.66 19.59 3.60
CA ARG A 276 25.54 18.16 3.85
C ARG A 276 24.09 17.69 3.74
N THR A 277 23.14 18.47 4.26
CA THR A 277 21.69 18.22 4.12
C THR A 277 21.29 18.19 2.64
N HIS A 278 21.65 19.23 1.89
CA HIS A 278 21.38 19.30 0.45
C HIS A 278 22.06 18.18 -0.36
N ARG A 279 23.27 17.76 0.02
CA ARG A 279 23.93 16.61 -0.60
C ARG A 279 23.13 15.32 -0.37
N PHE A 280 22.66 15.09 0.86
CA PHE A 280 21.87 13.91 1.18
C PHE A 280 20.49 13.94 0.54
N GLU A 281 19.85 15.09 0.47
CA GLU A 281 18.60 15.28 -0.27
C GLU A 281 18.74 14.78 -1.72
N LYS A 282 19.77 15.23 -2.43
CA LYS A 282 20.08 14.75 -3.79
C LYS A 282 20.39 13.26 -3.86
N GLU A 283 21.13 12.74 -2.89
CA GLU A 283 21.47 11.32 -2.83
C GLU A 283 20.23 10.44 -2.59
N ILE A 284 19.32 10.89 -1.73
CA ILE A 284 18.05 10.21 -1.43
C ILE A 284 17.16 10.22 -2.68
N ILE A 285 17.00 11.37 -3.34
CA ILE A 285 16.26 11.48 -4.61
C ILE A 285 16.81 10.49 -5.64
N HIS A 286 18.12 10.46 -5.82
CA HIS A 286 18.77 9.54 -6.75
C HIS A 286 18.49 8.07 -6.41
N LYS A 287 18.61 7.68 -5.13
CA LYS A 287 18.33 6.31 -4.68
C LYS A 287 16.84 5.95 -4.82
N MET A 288 15.93 6.87 -4.54
CA MET A 288 14.49 6.66 -4.73
C MET A 288 14.16 6.43 -6.21
N ASN A 289 14.76 7.21 -7.11
CA ASN A 289 14.63 7.02 -8.56
C ASN A 289 15.19 5.67 -9.04
N LEU A 290 16.35 5.27 -8.53
CA LEU A 290 16.96 3.96 -8.84
C LEU A 290 16.11 2.79 -8.37
N ILE A 291 15.58 2.83 -7.14
CA ILE A 291 14.74 1.75 -6.59
C ILE A 291 13.45 1.58 -7.39
N ASN A 292 12.89 2.68 -7.90
CA ASN A 292 11.63 2.68 -8.64
C ASN A 292 11.80 2.56 -10.16
N ASN A 293 13.04 2.50 -10.67
CA ASN A 293 13.34 2.47 -12.11
C ASN A 293 12.63 3.58 -12.90
N SER A 294 12.51 4.76 -12.30
CA SER A 294 11.81 5.92 -12.87
C SER A 294 12.45 7.21 -12.37
N GLU A 295 12.58 8.23 -13.22
CA GLU A 295 12.97 9.59 -12.82
C GLU A 295 11.74 10.38 -12.31
N MET A 296 11.08 9.84 -11.28
CA MET A 296 9.86 10.42 -10.72
C MET A 296 10.16 11.39 -9.58
N TYR A 297 11.19 11.13 -8.78
CA TYR A 297 11.51 11.88 -7.57
C TYR A 297 12.32 13.12 -7.89
N ASP A 298 11.83 14.25 -7.38
CA ASP A 298 12.49 15.53 -7.29
C ASP A 298 12.39 16.07 -5.84
N THR A 299 12.80 17.32 -5.62
CA THR A 299 12.79 17.96 -4.30
C THR A 299 11.37 18.08 -3.72
N GLU A 300 10.37 18.38 -4.55
CA GLU A 300 8.99 18.57 -4.09
C GLU A 300 8.35 17.22 -3.70
N ILE A 301 8.59 16.19 -4.51
CA ILE A 301 8.07 14.84 -4.22
C ILE A 301 8.76 14.24 -3.00
N LEU A 302 10.07 14.48 -2.82
CA LEU A 302 10.77 14.07 -1.60
C LEU A 302 10.21 14.79 -0.36
N LYS A 303 9.94 16.10 -0.47
CA LYS A 303 9.31 16.86 0.62
C LYS A 303 7.95 16.26 1.01
N ALA A 304 7.07 16.02 0.04
CA ALA A 304 5.77 15.40 0.30
C ALA A 304 5.92 14.00 0.94
N LEU A 305 6.91 13.21 0.52
CA LEU A 305 7.19 11.91 1.10
C LEU A 305 7.67 12.00 2.56
N ILE A 306 8.49 12.99 2.89
CA ILE A 306 8.94 13.25 4.27
C ILE A 306 7.76 13.65 5.15
N GLU A 307 6.85 14.50 4.66
CA GLU A 307 5.64 14.91 5.38
C GLU A 307 4.78 13.68 5.76
N VAL A 308 4.48 12.80 4.80
CA VAL A 308 3.69 11.59 5.08
C VAL A 308 4.45 10.59 5.96
N TYR A 309 5.78 10.50 5.82
CA TYR A 309 6.60 9.69 6.73
C TYR A 309 6.50 10.19 8.18
N MET A 310 6.55 11.50 8.39
CA MET A 310 6.44 12.10 9.72
C MET A 310 5.07 11.89 10.35
N GLU A 311 3.99 12.03 9.58
CA GLU A 311 2.63 11.72 10.07
C GLU A 311 2.54 10.28 10.58
N LYS A 312 3.01 9.31 9.80
CA LYS A 312 3.04 7.89 10.22
C LYS A 312 3.96 7.65 11.40
N TYR A 313 5.08 8.35 11.46
CA TYR A 313 6.01 8.25 12.58
C TYR A 313 5.32 8.69 13.87
N THR A 314 4.69 9.87 13.90
CA THR A 314 3.93 10.36 15.06
C THR A 314 2.82 9.38 15.46
N GLU A 315 2.02 8.87 14.51
CA GLU A 315 0.98 7.87 14.79
C GLU A 315 1.54 6.61 15.48
N LYS A 316 2.68 6.12 14.98
CA LYS A 316 3.38 4.96 15.56
C LYS A 316 3.84 5.25 16.99
N VAL A 317 4.43 6.42 17.25
CA VAL A 317 4.88 6.83 18.59
C VAL A 317 3.71 6.91 19.56
N LEU A 318 2.60 7.52 19.16
CA LEU A 318 1.39 7.62 19.96
C LEU A 318 0.81 6.23 20.26
N SER A 319 0.75 5.34 19.27
CA SER A 319 0.29 3.96 19.49
C SER A 319 1.18 3.16 20.46
N LEU A 320 2.49 3.39 20.42
CA LEU A 320 3.47 2.78 21.33
C LEU A 320 3.35 3.33 22.75
N LYS A 321 3.07 4.63 22.91
CA LYS A 321 2.78 5.24 24.22
C LYS A 321 1.49 4.68 24.84
N LEU A 322 0.44 4.48 24.03
CA LEU A 322 -0.83 3.91 24.48
C LEU A 322 -0.71 2.43 24.89
N THR A 323 0.11 1.65 24.20
CA THR A 323 0.33 0.22 24.49
C THR A 323 1.30 -0.03 25.64
N ARG A 324 2.20 0.91 25.95
CA ARG A 324 3.17 0.80 27.04
C ARG A 324 2.62 1.22 28.41
N GLY A 325 1.42 1.80 28.47
CA GLY A 325 0.87 2.39 29.69
C GLY A 325 1.68 3.61 30.16
N PRO A 326 1.20 4.38 31.15
CA PRO A 326 1.95 5.50 31.68
C PRO A 326 3.27 5.00 32.26
N GLN A 327 4.40 5.44 31.69
CA GLN A 327 5.69 5.30 32.34
C GLN A 327 5.68 6.19 33.59
N LYS A 328 5.96 5.56 34.73
CA LYS A 328 6.08 6.23 36.03
C LYS A 328 7.27 7.19 36.07
#